data_AF-A0A496UN23-F1
#
_entry.id   AF-A0A496UN23-F1
#
_cell.length_a   1.000
_cell.length_b   1.000
_cell.length_c   1.000
_cell.angle_alpha   90.00
_cell.angle_beta   90.00
_cell.angle_gamma   90.00
#
_symmetry.space_group_name_H-M   'P 1'
#
loop_
_entity.id
_entity.type
_entity.pdbx_description
1 polymer ?
#
loop_
_entity_poly.entity_id
_entity_poly.type
_entity_poly.pdbx_seq_one_letter_code
_entity_poly.pdbx_strand_id
1 'polypeptide(L)'
;MRNLNDKIPGAPNFQYKEFVKSATALRKGIKNEPNEEQWRALEQLVANVLQPVRTRFGRIRITSGFRSVELCEAVGSSKNSNHARGQAADIEPISEGTRMIDVVEFIYNELDFRTIIMEYFPTGWIHVDYRVGGNVKRLKLKDATHHYENITWDEAKRLYG
;
A
#
# COMPACT_ATOMS: atom_id res chain seq x y z
N MET A 1 14.78 6.03 16.73
CA MET A 1 15.04 5.48 15.38
C MET A 1 14.68 4.00 15.41
N ARG A 2 13.83 3.53 14.49
CA ARG A 2 13.48 2.09 14.42
C ARG A 2 14.67 1.28 13.89
N ASN A 3 14.91 0.09 14.43
CA ASN A 3 15.79 -0.88 13.79
C ASN A 3 15.05 -1.55 12.63
N LEU A 4 15.62 -1.48 11.42
CA LEU A 4 14.95 -1.93 10.20
C LEU A 4 14.67 -3.44 10.15
N ASN A 5 15.35 -4.25 10.98
CA ASN A 5 15.11 -5.68 11.07
C ASN A 5 14.06 -6.06 12.13
N ASP A 6 13.61 -5.11 12.95
CA ASP A 6 12.59 -5.37 13.95
C ASP A 6 11.24 -5.64 13.31
N LYS A 7 10.43 -6.44 14.00
CA LYS A 7 9.03 -6.65 13.66
C LYS A 7 8.21 -5.41 13.96
N ILE A 8 7.19 -5.16 13.14
CA ILE A 8 6.27 -4.06 13.38
C ILE A 8 5.31 -4.46 14.52
N PRO A 9 5.11 -3.62 15.55
CA PRO A 9 4.15 -3.89 16.63
C PRO A 9 2.74 -4.16 16.08
N GLY A 10 2.10 -5.22 16.56
CA GLY A 10 0.78 -5.65 16.05
C GLY A 10 0.80 -6.28 14.65
N ALA A 11 1.97 -6.38 14.01
CA ALA A 11 2.13 -6.93 12.67
C ALA A 11 3.38 -7.83 12.56
N PRO A 12 3.41 -8.97 13.28
CA PRO A 12 4.61 -9.82 13.40
C PRO A 12 5.10 -10.43 12.08
N ASN A 13 4.26 -10.42 11.04
CA ASN A 13 4.64 -10.90 9.73
C ASN A 13 5.51 -9.90 8.95
N PHE A 14 5.63 -8.66 9.42
CA PHE A 14 6.32 -7.58 8.70
C PHE A 14 7.50 -7.01 9.49
N GLN A 15 8.51 -6.55 8.75
CA GLN A 15 9.69 -5.83 9.24
C GLN A 15 9.75 -4.42 8.64
N TYR A 16 10.30 -3.45 9.37
CA TYR A 16 10.39 -2.06 8.92
C TYR A 16 11.14 -1.90 7.58
N LYS A 17 12.18 -2.70 7.32
CA LYS A 17 12.94 -2.63 6.06
C LYS A 17 12.10 -2.87 4.81
N GLU A 18 10.99 -3.61 4.92
CA GLU A 18 10.09 -3.88 3.79
C GLU A 18 9.43 -2.60 3.26
N PHE A 19 9.35 -1.56 4.10
CA PHE A 19 8.62 -0.33 3.79
C PHE A 19 9.49 0.86 3.41
N VAL A 20 10.81 0.79 3.58
CA VAL A 20 11.73 1.90 3.25
C VAL A 20 12.68 1.56 2.09
N LYS A 21 12.75 0.28 1.72
CA LYS A 21 13.59 -0.17 0.61
C LYS A 21 13.08 0.41 -0.71
N SER A 22 13.97 1.08 -1.45
CA SER A 22 13.69 1.57 -2.80
C SER A 22 14.95 1.51 -3.65
N ALA A 23 14.89 0.77 -4.76
CA ALA A 23 15.99 0.68 -5.72
C ALA A 23 16.25 2.03 -6.41
N THR A 24 15.19 2.83 -6.63
CA THR A 24 15.33 4.18 -7.17
C THR A 24 16.01 5.11 -6.18
N ALA A 25 15.68 5.02 -4.88
CA ALA A 25 16.34 5.82 -3.86
C ALA A 25 17.83 5.49 -3.80
N LEU A 26 18.18 4.20 -3.79
CA LEU A 26 19.58 3.75 -3.83
C LEU A 26 20.32 4.27 -5.08
N ARG A 27 19.75 4.09 -6.27
CA ARG A 27 20.35 4.53 -7.53
C ARG A 27 20.56 6.04 -7.61
N LYS A 28 19.65 6.83 -7.04
CA LYS A 28 19.69 8.29 -7.07
C LYS A 28 20.35 8.93 -5.84
N GLY A 29 20.78 8.14 -4.85
CA GLY A 29 21.31 8.65 -3.58
C GLY A 29 20.27 9.40 -2.73
N ILE A 30 18.98 9.11 -2.92
CA ILE A 30 17.89 9.79 -2.19
C ILE A 30 17.73 9.15 -0.81
N LYS A 31 17.67 9.98 0.22
CA LYS A 31 17.40 9.54 1.60
C LYS A 31 15.91 9.22 1.75
N ASN A 32 15.58 7.94 1.98
CA ASN A 32 14.21 7.46 2.15
C ASN A 32 13.93 7.02 3.60
N GLU A 33 13.99 7.97 4.53
CA GLU A 33 13.80 7.71 5.96
C GLU A 33 12.54 8.40 6.50
N PRO A 34 11.59 7.65 7.09
CA PRO A 34 10.44 8.24 7.77
C PRO A 34 10.84 8.91 9.09
N ASN A 35 10.15 10.00 9.41
CA ASN A 35 10.14 10.60 10.73
C ASN A 35 9.20 9.84 11.69
N GLU A 36 9.13 10.28 12.96
CA GLU A 36 8.33 9.62 14.00
C GLU A 36 6.83 9.58 13.70
N GLU A 37 6.26 10.64 13.10
CA GLU A 37 4.85 10.68 12.72
C GLU A 37 4.56 9.70 11.57
N GLN A 38 5.42 9.69 10.54
CA GLN A 38 5.31 8.81 9.40
C GLN A 38 5.48 7.34 9.81
N TRP A 39 6.37 7.04 10.77
CA TRP A 39 6.49 5.70 11.31
C TRP A 39 5.24 5.23 12.05
N ARG A 40 4.66 6.08 12.90
CA ARG A 40 3.41 5.75 13.59
C ARG A 40 2.28 5.52 12.59
N ALA A 41 2.15 6.38 11.58
CA ALA A 41 1.17 6.20 10.53
C ALA A 41 1.36 4.87 9.78
N LEU A 42 2.61 4.50 9.50
CA LEU A 42 2.94 3.26 8.84
C LEU A 42 2.60 2.05 9.70
N GLU A 43 3.00 2.05 10.98
CA GLU A 43 2.65 1.01 11.95
C GLU A 43 1.12 0.77 11.98
N GLN A 44 0.33 1.86 11.92
CA GLN A 44 -1.13 1.76 11.85
C GLN A 44 -1.66 1.16 10.55
N LEU A 45 -1.12 1.54 9.39
CA LEU A 45 -1.48 0.91 8.12
C LEU A 45 -1.17 -0.60 8.14
N VAL A 46 0.02 -0.97 8.62
CA VAL A 46 0.43 -2.38 8.62
C VAL A 46 -0.43 -3.21 9.58
N ALA A 47 -0.67 -2.73 10.80
CA ALA A 47 -1.46 -3.46 11.79
C ALA A 47 -2.93 -3.61 11.40
N ASN A 48 -3.54 -2.57 10.82
CA ASN A 48 -4.99 -2.56 10.54
C ASN A 48 -5.35 -3.06 9.14
N VAL A 49 -4.41 -3.09 8.19
CA VAL A 49 -4.68 -3.51 6.81
C VAL A 49 -3.78 -4.65 6.36
N LEU A 50 -2.46 -4.44 6.34
CA LEU A 50 -1.55 -5.39 5.69
C LEU A 50 -1.38 -6.70 6.46
N GLN A 51 -1.40 -6.65 7.79
CA GLN A 51 -1.37 -7.82 8.65
C GLN A 51 -2.63 -8.69 8.48
N PRO A 52 -3.87 -8.17 8.55
CA PRO A 52 -5.06 -8.92 8.20
C PRO A 52 -5.00 -9.56 6.80
N VAL A 53 -4.57 -8.80 5.78
CA VAL A 53 -4.40 -9.33 4.42
C VAL A 53 -3.42 -10.50 4.41
N ARG A 54 -2.25 -10.35 5.03
CA ARG A 54 -1.24 -11.42 5.09
C ARG A 54 -1.69 -12.63 5.91
N THR A 55 -2.50 -12.44 6.93
CA THR A 55 -3.14 -13.52 7.67
C THR A 55 -4.12 -14.30 6.80
N ARG A 56 -4.92 -13.61 5.97
CA ARG A 56 -5.96 -14.22 5.14
C ARG A 56 -5.43 -14.92 3.89
N PHE A 57 -4.46 -14.30 3.21
CA PHE A 57 -4.00 -14.71 1.87
C PHE A 57 -2.54 -15.21 1.84
N GLY A 58 -1.85 -15.21 2.97
CA GLY A 58 -0.44 -15.56 3.02
C GLY A 58 0.46 -14.43 2.51
N ARG A 59 1.57 -14.77 1.85
CA ARG A 59 2.63 -13.81 1.52
C ARG A 59 2.13 -12.74 0.54
N ILE A 60 2.24 -11.48 0.97
CA ILE A 60 2.14 -10.31 0.11
C ILE A 60 3.51 -9.65 0.01
N ARG A 61 3.88 -9.22 -1.19
CA ARG A 61 5.09 -8.44 -1.47
C ARG A 61 4.74 -6.97 -1.29
N ILE A 62 5.52 -6.26 -0.48
CA ILE A 62 5.49 -4.79 -0.42
C ILE A 62 6.42 -4.28 -1.53
N THR A 63 5.86 -3.71 -2.58
CA THR A 63 6.66 -3.16 -3.69
C THR A 63 7.09 -1.73 -3.41
N SER A 64 6.30 -0.99 -2.64
CA SER A 64 6.60 0.37 -2.21
C SER A 64 5.82 0.71 -0.94
N GLY A 65 6.52 1.14 0.11
CA GLY A 65 5.95 1.59 1.38
C GLY A 65 6.09 3.09 1.55
N PHE A 66 6.81 3.54 2.57
CA PHE A 66 7.17 4.96 2.69
C PHE A 66 8.01 5.43 1.49
N ARG A 67 7.68 6.63 1.01
CA ARG A 67 8.48 7.38 0.05
C ARG A 67 8.67 8.80 0.54
N SER A 68 9.90 9.26 0.74
CA SER A 68 10.17 10.68 1.00
C SER A 68 9.59 11.56 -0.12
N VAL A 69 9.37 12.84 0.17
CA VAL A 69 8.85 13.78 -0.85
C VAL A 69 9.73 13.78 -2.10
N GLU A 70 11.05 13.85 -1.90
CA GLU A 70 12.03 13.77 -2.98
C GLU A 70 11.92 12.46 -3.76
N LEU A 71 11.74 11.32 -3.08
CA LEU A 71 11.55 10.04 -3.76
C LEU A 71 10.23 10.00 -4.53
N CYS A 72 9.14 10.57 -3.99
CA CYS A 72 7.86 10.67 -4.70
C CYS A 72 8.04 11.42 -6.02
N GLU A 73 8.63 12.60 -5.98
CA GLU A 73 8.87 13.43 -7.17
C GLU A 73 9.79 12.71 -8.17
N ALA A 74 10.85 12.05 -7.67
CA ALA A 74 11.79 11.31 -8.51
C ALA A 74 11.19 10.10 -9.25
N VAL A 75 10.04 9.59 -8.81
CA VAL A 75 9.29 8.50 -9.49
C VAL A 75 8.01 9.01 -10.16
N GLY A 76 7.86 10.32 -10.34
CA GLY A 76 6.70 10.93 -10.99
C GLY A 76 5.42 10.91 -10.16
N SER A 77 5.52 10.65 -8.85
CA SER A 77 4.41 10.74 -7.90
C SER A 77 4.30 12.14 -7.30
N SER A 78 3.15 12.46 -6.73
CA SER A 78 2.91 13.74 -6.05
C SER A 78 3.69 13.87 -4.75
N LYS A 79 4.20 15.07 -4.44
CA LYS A 79 4.68 15.45 -3.10
C LYS A 79 3.63 15.32 -2.00
N ASN A 80 2.35 15.38 -2.37
CA ASN A 80 1.22 15.20 -1.48
C ASN A 80 0.75 13.73 -1.39
N SER A 81 1.55 12.77 -1.87
CA SER A 81 1.24 11.34 -1.81
C SER A 81 1.09 10.85 -0.37
N ASN A 82 0.21 9.86 -0.16
CA ASN A 82 0.06 9.21 1.15
C ASN A 82 1.28 8.34 1.49
N HIS A 83 2.09 7.93 0.52
CA HIS A 83 3.40 7.30 0.79
C HIS A 83 4.34 8.24 1.55
N ALA A 84 4.32 9.54 1.21
CA ALA A 84 5.10 10.57 1.92
C ALA A 84 4.58 10.87 3.32
N ARG A 85 3.40 10.35 3.68
CA ARG A 85 2.85 10.42 5.05
C ARG A 85 3.00 9.10 5.81
N GLY A 86 3.60 8.07 5.21
CA GLY A 86 3.62 6.72 5.78
C GLY A 86 2.23 6.07 5.84
N GLN A 87 1.26 6.57 5.08
CA GLN A 87 -0.16 6.17 5.14
C GLN A 87 -0.55 5.24 3.99
N ALA A 88 0.40 4.86 3.12
CA ALA A 88 0.15 4.08 1.91
C ALA A 88 1.15 2.95 1.73
N ALA A 89 0.71 1.89 1.07
CA ALA A 89 1.59 0.86 0.53
C ALA A 89 1.05 0.34 -0.81
N ASP A 90 1.99 0.02 -1.69
CA ASP A 90 1.77 -0.74 -2.92
C ASP A 90 2.08 -2.22 -2.61
N ILE A 91 1.10 -3.10 -2.82
CA ILE A 91 1.20 -4.52 -2.48
C ILE A 91 0.82 -5.42 -3.65
N GLU A 92 1.42 -6.60 -3.66
CA GLU A 92 1.08 -7.67 -4.60
C GLU A 92 0.96 -9.00 -3.85
N PRO A 93 -0.15 -9.75 -4.00
CA PRO A 93 -0.22 -11.12 -3.51
C PRO A 93 0.71 -12.01 -4.34
N ILE A 94 1.50 -12.84 -3.67
CA ILE A 94 2.45 -13.77 -4.31
C ILE A 94 2.23 -15.23 -3.89
N SER A 95 1.23 -15.47 -3.03
CA SER A 95 0.81 -16.83 -2.70
C SER A 95 0.12 -17.49 -3.90
N GLU A 96 0.45 -18.74 -4.16
CA GLU A 96 -0.17 -19.53 -5.23
C GLU A 96 -1.70 -19.55 -5.08
N GLY A 97 -2.41 -19.38 -6.21
CA GLY A 97 -3.87 -19.37 -6.25
C GLY A 97 -4.55 -18.10 -5.71
N THR A 98 -3.81 -17.12 -5.17
CA THR A 98 -4.40 -15.85 -4.70
C THR A 98 -4.56 -14.87 -5.85
N ARG A 99 -5.79 -14.45 -6.15
CA ARG A 99 -6.05 -13.39 -7.14
C ARG A 99 -6.01 -12.02 -6.46
N MET A 100 -5.53 -11.00 -7.17
CA MET A 100 -5.52 -9.62 -6.66
C MET A 100 -6.92 -9.11 -6.32
N ILE A 101 -7.94 -9.49 -7.11
CA ILE A 101 -9.32 -9.07 -6.86
C ILE A 101 -9.87 -9.61 -5.54
N ASP A 102 -9.49 -10.82 -5.13
CA ASP A 102 -9.94 -11.43 -3.88
C ASP A 102 -9.38 -10.68 -2.67
N VAL A 103 -8.13 -10.19 -2.80
CA VAL A 103 -7.50 -9.33 -1.78
C VAL A 103 -8.22 -7.98 -1.70
N VAL A 104 -8.53 -7.37 -2.85
CA VAL A 104 -9.29 -6.10 -2.87
C VAL A 104 -10.67 -6.30 -2.25
N GLU A 105 -11.37 -7.38 -2.58
CA GLU A 105 -12.68 -7.70 -2.02
C GLU A 105 -12.64 -7.79 -0.48
N PHE A 106 -11.65 -8.50 0.05
CA PHE A 106 -11.46 -8.63 1.49
C PHE A 106 -11.18 -7.28 2.16
N ILE A 107 -10.27 -6.46 1.62
CA ILE A 107 -10.01 -5.12 2.19
C ILE A 107 -11.28 -4.27 2.12
N TYR A 108 -12.00 -4.30 0.99
CA TYR A 108 -13.19 -3.50 0.75
C TYR A 108 -14.33 -3.84 1.72
N ASN A 109 -14.60 -5.13 1.92
CA ASN A 109 -15.72 -5.61 2.72
C ASN A 109 -15.42 -5.68 4.22
N GLU A 110 -14.21 -6.08 4.60
CA GLU A 110 -13.93 -6.48 5.99
C GLU A 110 -13.05 -5.48 6.75
N LEU A 111 -12.29 -4.62 6.07
CA LEU A 111 -11.32 -3.74 6.73
C LEU A 111 -11.76 -2.28 6.70
N ASP A 112 -11.17 -1.50 7.60
CA ASP A 112 -11.23 -0.05 7.52
C ASP A 112 -10.06 0.47 6.69
N PHE A 113 -10.35 1.30 5.68
CA PHE A 113 -9.36 1.80 4.74
C PHE A 113 -9.79 3.15 4.17
N ARG A 114 -8.82 3.95 3.74
CA ARG A 114 -9.08 5.25 3.16
C ARG A 114 -9.35 5.16 1.67
N THR A 115 -8.44 4.55 0.93
CA THR A 115 -8.52 4.44 -0.52
C THR A 115 -7.82 3.17 -0.98
N ILE A 116 -8.46 2.42 -1.87
CA ILE A 116 -7.82 1.39 -2.68
C ILE A 116 -7.72 1.94 -4.11
N ILE A 117 -6.57 1.79 -4.73
CA ILE A 117 -6.38 2.04 -6.16
C ILE A 117 -5.91 0.74 -6.78
N MET A 118 -6.70 0.24 -7.72
CA MET A 118 -6.34 -0.90 -8.55
C MET A 118 -5.44 -0.36 -9.67
N GLU A 119 -4.11 -0.48 -9.53
CA GLU A 119 -3.17 0.05 -10.52
C GLU A 119 -2.73 -1.06 -11.48
N TYR A 120 -3.05 -0.90 -12.78
CA TYR A 120 -2.69 -1.80 -13.88
C TYR A 120 -3.12 -3.26 -13.67
N PHE A 121 -4.34 -3.46 -13.14
CA PHE A 121 -4.89 -4.80 -12.89
C PHE A 121 -5.06 -5.64 -14.18
N PRO A 122 -4.97 -6.98 -14.07
CA PRO A 122 -4.64 -7.79 -12.89
C PRO A 122 -3.13 -8.06 -12.74
N THR A 123 -2.27 -7.29 -13.41
CA THR A 123 -0.82 -7.57 -13.48
C THR A 123 0.05 -6.56 -12.73
N GLY A 124 -0.52 -5.43 -12.31
CA GLY A 124 0.15 -4.40 -11.52
C GLY A 124 0.07 -4.67 -10.02
N TRP A 125 -0.42 -3.69 -9.26
CA TRP A 125 -0.42 -3.73 -7.80
C TRP A 125 -1.68 -3.11 -7.19
N ILE A 126 -1.96 -3.50 -5.94
CA ILE A 126 -2.95 -2.85 -5.09
C ILE A 126 -2.25 -1.71 -4.36
N HIS A 127 -2.61 -0.47 -4.65
CA HIS A 127 -2.29 0.65 -3.77
C HIS A 127 -3.37 0.72 -2.69
N VAL A 128 -2.97 0.75 -1.41
CA VAL A 128 -3.92 0.91 -0.29
C VAL A 128 -3.44 1.97 0.69
N ASP A 129 -4.36 2.86 1.05
CA ASP A 129 -4.18 3.91 2.04
C ASP A 129 -4.98 3.64 3.31
N TYR A 130 -4.39 3.96 4.46
CA TYR A 130 -5.05 3.97 5.76
C TYR A 130 -4.70 5.23 6.54
N ARG A 131 -5.70 5.87 7.17
CA ARG A 131 -5.49 7.01 8.04
C ARG A 131 -6.40 6.93 9.26
N VAL A 132 -5.79 6.90 10.45
CA VAL A 132 -6.51 6.94 11.73
C VAL A 132 -7.51 8.10 11.75
N GLY A 133 -8.78 7.79 11.98
CA GLY A 133 -9.88 8.77 12.03
C GLY A 133 -10.26 9.42 10.69
N GLY A 134 -9.78 8.89 9.55
CA GLY A 134 -9.93 9.52 8.24
C GLY A 134 -10.10 8.54 7.08
N ASN A 135 -10.75 7.40 7.31
CA ASN A 135 -10.95 6.36 6.31
C ASN A 135 -12.28 6.55 5.56
N VAL A 136 -12.19 6.99 4.31
CA VAL A 136 -13.36 7.37 3.46
C VAL A 136 -13.77 6.28 2.47
N LYS A 137 -13.17 5.09 2.54
CA LYS A 137 -13.49 3.89 1.75
C LYS A 137 -13.71 4.13 0.24
N ARG A 138 -12.76 4.80 -0.42
CA ARG A 138 -12.81 5.03 -1.88
C ARG A 138 -12.16 3.88 -2.64
N LEU A 139 -12.80 3.42 -3.72
CA LEU A 139 -12.21 2.51 -4.68
C LEU A 139 -11.94 3.24 -5.98
N LYS A 140 -10.76 3.00 -6.56
CA LYS A 140 -10.32 3.65 -7.79
C LYS A 140 -9.64 2.68 -8.74
N LEU A 141 -9.67 3.03 -10.03
CA LEU A 141 -8.94 2.34 -11.09
C LEU A 141 -7.91 3.29 -11.70
N LYS A 142 -6.72 2.75 -11.99
CA LYS A 142 -5.68 3.46 -12.72
C LYS A 142 -4.99 2.50 -13.68
N ASP A 143 -5.10 2.79 -14.97
CA ASP A 143 -4.43 2.05 -16.05
C ASP A 143 -4.20 2.99 -17.25
N ALA A 144 -4.05 2.46 -18.46
CA ALA A 144 -3.85 3.27 -19.66
C ALA A 144 -5.09 4.09 -20.07
N THR A 145 -6.28 3.66 -19.67
CA THR A 145 -7.57 4.28 -20.02
C THR A 145 -8.26 4.96 -18.84
N HIS A 146 -7.90 4.61 -17.60
CA HIS A 146 -8.46 5.17 -16.37
C HIS A 146 -7.40 5.97 -15.62
N HIS A 147 -7.67 7.25 -15.33
CA HIS A 147 -6.76 8.14 -14.61
C HIS A 147 -7.21 8.38 -13.17
N TYR A 148 -7.00 7.40 -12.28
CA TYR A 148 -7.44 7.46 -10.88
C TYR A 148 -8.95 7.66 -10.74
N GLU A 149 -9.71 7.04 -11.64
CA GLU A 149 -11.17 7.13 -11.72
C GLU A 149 -11.81 6.43 -10.51
N ASN A 150 -12.83 7.04 -9.92
CA ASN A 150 -13.59 6.36 -8.85
C ASN A 150 -14.52 5.34 -9.48
N ILE A 151 -14.53 4.14 -8.92
CA ILE A 151 -15.43 3.07 -9.36
C ILE A 151 -16.16 2.48 -8.15
N THR A 152 -17.31 1.89 -8.43
CA THR A 152 -18.08 1.06 -7.51
C THR A 152 -17.47 -0.35 -7.41
N TRP A 153 -17.84 -1.07 -6.35
CA TRP A 153 -17.47 -2.47 -6.22
C TRP A 153 -18.05 -3.35 -7.34
N ASP A 154 -19.28 -3.07 -7.78
CA ASP A 154 -19.92 -3.81 -8.87
C ASP A 154 -19.18 -3.63 -10.20
N GLU A 155 -18.65 -2.44 -10.47
CA GLU A 155 -17.79 -2.19 -11.63
C GLU A 155 -16.48 -2.99 -11.55
N ALA A 156 -15.83 -2.98 -10.37
CA ALA A 156 -14.61 -3.77 -10.16
C ALA A 156 -14.85 -5.28 -10.38
N LYS A 157 -15.96 -5.80 -9.85
CA LYS A 157 -16.37 -7.21 -10.04
C LYS A 157 -16.66 -7.55 -11.49
N ARG A 158 -17.33 -6.67 -12.25
CA ARG A 158 -17.58 -6.91 -13.68
C ARG A 158 -16.28 -6.96 -14.50
N LEU A 159 -15.28 -6.17 -14.12
CA LEU A 159 -14.01 -6.10 -14.84
C LEU A 159 -13.03 -7.21 -14.48
N TYR A 160 -13.01 -7.63 -13.20
CA TYR A 160 -11.92 -8.45 -12.66
C TYR A 160 -12.37 -9.65 -11.79
N GLY A 161 -13.68 -9.86 -11.62
CA GLY A 161 -14.25 -10.91 -10.77
C GLY A 161 -14.06 -12.34 -11.27
#